data_AF-A0A429FB84-F1
#
_entry.id   AF-A0A429FB84-F1
#
_cell.length_a   1.000
_cell.length_b   1.000
_cell.length_c   1.000
_cell.angle_alpha   90.00
_cell.angle_beta   90.00
_cell.angle_gamma   90.00
#
_symmetry.space_group_name_H-M   'P 1'
#
loop_
_entity.id
_entity.type
_entity.pdbx_description
1 polymer ?
#
loop_
_entity_poly.entity_id
_entity_poly.type
_entity_poly.pdbx_seq_one_letter_code
_entity_poly.pdbx_strand_id
1 'polypeptide(L)'
;MSDFISIDIDELTIDEIETVEEIIDASIESVAKPGSRKGKFLRALAFVVKRREDPAFTIEQAGSLKIRVERPAGKPDPTVPAAQ
;
A
#
# COMPACT_ATOMS: atom_id res chain seq x y z
N MET A 1 -19.87 3.88 -8.48
CA MET A 1 -19.07 3.87 -7.24
C MET A 1 -17.68 3.41 -7.60
N SER A 2 -16.67 4.26 -7.38
CA SER A 2 -15.27 3.89 -7.60
C SER A 2 -14.71 3.48 -6.25
N ASP A 3 -14.59 2.18 -6.05
CA ASP A 3 -14.03 1.59 -4.83
C ASP A 3 -12.50 1.73 -4.89
N PHE A 4 -11.98 2.77 -4.26
CA PHE A 4 -10.54 2.96 -4.10
C PHE A 4 -10.13 2.32 -2.79
N ILE A 5 -9.11 1.46 -2.83
CA ILE A 5 -8.54 0.91 -1.61
C ILE A 5 -7.49 1.88 -1.07
N SER A 6 -7.64 2.26 0.20
CA SER A 6 -6.58 2.92 0.97
C SER A 6 -5.69 1.84 1.55
N ILE A 7 -4.38 1.94 1.31
CA ILE A 7 -3.39 0.97 1.76
C ILE A 7 -2.50 1.67 2.76
N ASP A 8 -2.64 1.30 4.02
CA ASP A 8 -1.75 1.73 5.08
C ASP A 8 -0.70 0.62 5.33
N ILE A 9 0.57 0.96 5.12
CA ILE A 9 1.68 0.01 5.22
C ILE A 9 2.18 -0.06 6.67
N ASP A 10 1.89 0.96 7.48
CA ASP A 10 2.29 1.03 8.89
C ASP A 10 1.37 0.17 9.77
N GLU A 11 0.17 -0.16 9.29
CA GLU A 11 -0.81 -1.02 9.96
C GLU A 11 -0.87 -2.44 9.37
N LEU A 12 0.22 -3.20 9.51
CA LEU A 12 0.29 -4.63 9.17
C LEU A 12 0.64 -5.48 10.39
N THR A 13 -0.01 -6.64 10.53
CA THR A 13 0.40 -7.66 11.52
C THR A 13 1.60 -8.44 11.02
N ILE A 14 2.31 -9.13 11.92
CA ILE A 14 3.50 -9.93 11.57
C ILE A 14 3.18 -11.01 10.53
N ASP A 15 2.05 -11.71 10.69
CA ASP A 15 1.57 -12.73 9.74
C ASP A 15 1.31 -12.15 8.34
N GLU A 16 0.78 -10.93 8.28
CA GLU A 16 0.54 -10.25 7.00
C GLU A 16 1.83 -9.76 6.36
N ILE A 17 2.81 -9.33 7.18
CA ILE A 17 4.16 -8.98 6.71
C ILE A 17 4.81 -10.23 6.09
N GLU A 18 4.80 -11.36 6.79
CA GLU A 18 5.32 -12.63 6.30
C GLU A 18 4.64 -13.03 4.98
N THR A 19 3.30 -13.00 4.95
CA THR A 19 2.51 -13.30 3.74
C THR A 19 2.89 -12.39 2.56
N VAL A 20 3.09 -11.09 2.81
CA VAL A 20 3.49 -10.15 1.75
C VAL A 20 4.88 -10.49 1.22
N GLU A 21 5.83 -10.78 2.10
CA GLU A 21 7.20 -11.15 1.73
C GLU A 21 7.25 -12.46 0.93
N GLU A 22 6.45 -13.45 1.31
CA GLU A 22 6.28 -14.70 0.57
C GLU A 22 5.73 -14.46 -0.85
N ILE A 23 4.72 -13.60 -1.01
CA ILE A 23 4.12 -13.31 -2.33
C ILE A 23 5.09 -12.57 -3.26
N ILE A 24 5.89 -11.64 -2.71
CA ILE A 24 6.82 -10.85 -3.52
C ILE A 24 8.17 -11.52 -3.72
N ASP A 25 8.44 -12.62 -2.99
CA ASP A 25 9.71 -13.36 -2.99
C ASP A 25 10.91 -12.45 -2.68
N ALA A 26 10.70 -11.51 -1.75
CA ALA A 26 11.66 -10.48 -1.37
C ALA A 26 11.24 -9.83 -0.05
N SER A 27 12.17 -9.11 0.60
CA SER A 27 11.81 -8.34 1.80
C SER A 27 11.03 -7.08 1.46
N ILE A 28 10.13 -6.64 2.35
CA ILE A 28 9.38 -5.38 2.19
C ILE A 28 10.34 -4.20 2.01
N GLU A 29 11.45 -4.16 2.75
CA GLU A 29 12.48 -3.13 2.61
C GLU A 29 13.04 -3.04 1.19
N SER A 30 13.24 -4.18 0.52
CA SER A 30 13.80 -4.20 -0.83
C SER A 30 12.87 -3.56 -1.87
N VAL A 31 11.56 -3.73 -1.69
CA VAL A 31 10.53 -3.17 -2.60
C VAL A 31 10.09 -1.76 -2.22
N ALA A 32 10.31 -1.35 -0.96
CA ALA A 32 10.07 0.02 -0.50
C ALA A 32 11.02 1.03 -1.16
N LYS A 33 12.23 0.60 -1.53
CA LYS A 33 13.26 1.44 -2.15
C LYS A 33 12.77 2.15 -3.43
N PRO A 34 13.20 3.40 -3.66
CA PRO A 34 12.90 4.10 -4.91
C PRO A 34 13.51 3.35 -6.11
N GLY A 35 12.74 3.25 -7.20
CA GLY A 35 13.13 2.52 -8.41
C GLY A 35 12.76 1.03 -8.43
N SER A 36 12.34 0.44 -7.31
CA SER A 36 11.85 -0.94 -7.25
C SER A 36 10.49 -1.10 -7.94
N ARG A 37 10.24 -2.28 -8.53
CA ARG A 37 8.95 -2.60 -9.16
C ARG A 37 7.87 -2.88 -8.11
N LYS A 38 7.15 -1.85 -7.69
CA LYS A 38 6.16 -1.92 -6.60
C LYS A 38 4.86 -2.66 -6.93
N GLY A 39 4.63 -3.07 -8.18
CA GLY A 39 3.37 -3.69 -8.60
C GLY A 39 3.01 -4.98 -7.85
N LYS A 40 3.97 -5.89 -7.67
CA LYS A 40 3.75 -7.13 -6.89
C LYS A 40 3.47 -6.83 -5.42
N PHE A 41 4.23 -5.90 -4.84
CA PHE A 41 4.06 -5.45 -3.47
C PHE A 41 2.69 -4.84 -3.22
N LEU A 42 2.25 -3.92 -4.08
CA LEU A 42 0.92 -3.32 -4.00
C LEU A 42 -0.20 -4.35 -4.11
N ARG A 43 -0.03 -5.37 -4.97
CA ARG A 43 -0.99 -6.47 -5.10
C ARG A 43 -1.04 -7.34 -3.84
N ALA A 44 0.12 -7.66 -3.25
CA ALA A 44 0.20 -8.42 -2.01
C ALA A 44 -0.43 -7.66 -0.84
N LEU A 45 -0.15 -6.36 -0.72
CA LEU A 45 -0.77 -5.49 0.29
C LEU A 45 -2.29 -5.44 0.15
N ALA A 46 -2.79 -5.22 -1.06
CA ALA A 46 -4.22 -5.17 -1.29
C ALA A 46 -4.92 -6.50 -0.97
N PHE A 47 -4.22 -7.63 -1.17
CA PHE A 47 -4.71 -8.95 -0.79
C PHE A 47 -4.84 -9.13 0.73
N VAL A 48 -3.77 -8.85 1.50
CA VAL A 48 -3.82 -9.04 2.96
C VAL A 48 -4.82 -8.10 3.61
N VAL A 49 -4.87 -6.83 3.18
CA VAL A 49 -5.83 -5.83 3.69
C VAL A 49 -7.27 -6.28 3.41
N LYS A 50 -7.57 -6.73 2.19
CA LYS A 50 -8.93 -7.21 1.86
C LYS A 50 -9.27 -8.51 2.56
N ARG A 51 -8.30 -9.36 2.85
CA ARG A 51 -8.54 -10.60 3.60
C ARG A 51 -9.01 -10.39 5.04
N ARG A 52 -8.74 -9.22 5.63
CA ARG A 52 -9.30 -8.82 6.93
C ARG A 52 -10.82 -8.72 6.89
N GLU A 53 -11.36 -8.22 5.78
CA GLU A 53 -12.79 -8.02 5.57
C GLU A 53 -13.44 -9.28 4.98
N ASP A 54 -12.75 -9.95 4.05
CA ASP A 54 -13.22 -11.14 3.34
C ASP A 54 -12.13 -12.24 3.30
N PRO A 55 -12.21 -13.25 4.17
CA PRO A 55 -11.25 -14.36 4.21
C PRO A 55 -11.16 -15.17 2.89
N ALA A 56 -12.20 -15.13 2.06
CA ALA A 56 -12.25 -15.82 0.77
C ALA A 56 -11.64 -14.99 -0.37
N PHE A 57 -11.25 -13.74 -0.11
CA PHE A 57 -10.61 -12.88 -1.09
C PHE A 57 -9.34 -13.53 -1.64
N THR A 58 -9.13 -13.41 -2.96
CA THR A 58 -8.00 -14.04 -3.66
C THR A 58 -7.00 -13.02 -4.18
N ILE A 59 -5.76 -13.45 -4.37
CA ILE A 59 -4.69 -12.62 -4.94
C ILE A 59 -5.00 -12.16 -6.37
N GLU A 60 -5.81 -12.90 -7.12
CA GLU A 60 -6.27 -12.52 -8.47
C GLU A 60 -7.23 -11.33 -8.43
N GLN A 61 -8.14 -11.33 -7.46
CA GLN A 61 -9.04 -10.20 -7.24
C GLN A 61 -8.27 -8.95 -6.82
N ALA A 62 -7.21 -9.10 -6.03
CA ALA A 62 -6.33 -7.99 -5.64
C ALA A 62 -5.73 -7.23 -6.84
N GLY A 63 -5.38 -7.94 -7.92
CA GLY A 63 -4.81 -7.34 -9.13
C GLY A 63 -5.80 -6.49 -9.94
N SER A 64 -7.09 -6.65 -9.69
CA SER A 64 -8.16 -5.86 -10.35
C SER A 64 -8.49 -4.57 -9.61
N LEU A 65 -7.90 -4.34 -8.44
CA LEU A 65 -8.19 -3.17 -7.61
C LEU A 65 -7.49 -1.91 -8.12
N LYS A 66 -8.17 -0.78 -7.97
CA LYS A 66 -7.61 0.55 -8.24
C LYS A 66 -7.09 1.13 -6.94
N ILE A 67 -5.80 1.42 -6.91
CA ILE A 67 -5.13 2.00 -5.76
C ILE A 67 -5.05 3.51 -5.97
N ARG A 68 -5.55 4.28 -5.02
CA ARG A 68 -5.26 5.71 -4.93
C ARG A 68 -4.21 5.89 -3.84
N VAL A 69 -2.97 6.11 -4.24
CA VAL A 69 -1.93 6.55 -3.30
C VAL A 69 -2.22 8.01 -3.01
N GLU A 70 -2.94 8.29 -1.92
CA GLU A 70 -2.99 9.62 -1.37
C GLU A 70 -1.56 9.93 -0.90
N ARG A 71 -0.80 10.68 -1.71
CA ARG A 71 0.37 11.36 -1.17
C ARG A 71 -0.18 12.21 -0.04
N PRO A 72 0.32 12.09 1.21
CA PRO A 72 -0.08 13.02 2.25
C PRO A 72 0.12 14.40 1.66
N ALA A 73 -0.96 15.17 1.58
CA ALA A 73 -0.89 16.55 1.17
C ALA A 73 0.22 17.15 2.03
N GLY A 74 1.32 17.55 1.40
CA GLY A 74 2.42 18.17 2.12
C GLY A 74 1.77 19.22 3.01
N LYS A 75 1.99 19.13 4.32
CA LYS A 75 1.61 20.20 5.23
C LYS A 75 2.04 21.50 4.52
N PRO A 76 1.13 22.47 4.29
CA PRO A 76 1.53 23.68 3.59
C PRO A 76 2.76 24.23 4.32
N ASP A 77 3.87 24.33 3.60
CA ASP A 77 5.13 24.84 4.13
C ASP A 77 4.85 26.16 4.88
N PRO A 78 5.19 26.28 6.17
CA PRO A 78 4.93 27.49 6.95
C PRO A 78 5.84 28.68 6.56
N THR A 79 6.60 28.58 5.47
CA THR A 79 7.60 29.58 5.03
C THR A 79 7.11 30.52 3.93
N VAL A 80 5.81 30.86 3.89
CA VAL A 80 5.39 32.11 3.26
C VAL A 80 5.76 33.25 4.21
N PRO A 81 6.73 34.13 3.88
CA PRO A 81 6.91 35.35 4.65
C PRO A 81 5.64 36.18 4.46
N ALA A 82 4.99 36.58 5.53
CA ALA A 82 3.94 37.59 5.48
C ALA A 82 4.55 38.83 4.80
N ALA A 83 4.12 39.09 3.56
CA ALA A 83 4.42 40.35 2.90
C ALA A 83 3.78 41.45 3.74
N GLN A 84 4.61 42.43 4.13
CA GLN A 84 4.17 43.68 4.76
C GLN A 84 3.24 44.47 3.83
#